data_AF-A0A1H2VBH7-F1
#
_entry.id   AF-A0A1H2VBH7-F1
#
_cell.length_a   1.000
_cell.length_b   1.000
_cell.length_c   1.000
_cell.angle_alpha   90.00
_cell.angle_beta   90.00
_cell.angle_gamma   90.00
#
_symmetry.space_group_name_H-M   'P 1'
#
loop_
_entity.id
_entity.type
_entity.pdbx_description
1 polymer ?
#
loop_
_entity_poly.entity_id
_entity_poly.type
_entity_poly.pdbx_seq_one_letter_code
_entity_poly.pdbx_strand_id
1 'polypeptide(L)'
;MNIGDLLTVRLIISTKEDMEFVHLKDMRASCFEPVDVLSAYQYKDNLGFYKSTKDAATHFFFDKINKGTYVLEYDVRVNNKGNFSNGITTIQSMYAPEFTSHSNGIQVKVQN
;
A
#
# COMPACT_ATOMS: atom_id res chain seq x y z
N MET A 1 5.36 -4.61 -18.76
CA MET A 1 4.58 -5.49 -17.87
C MET A 1 3.78 -6.39 -18.76
N ASN A 2 3.97 -7.67 -18.59
CA ASN A 2 3.27 -8.73 -19.31
C ASN A 2 2.35 -9.46 -18.33
N ILE A 3 1.37 -10.18 -18.86
CA ILE A 3 0.51 -11.01 -18.02
C ILE A 3 1.38 -12.08 -17.33
N GLY A 4 1.15 -12.28 -16.03
CA GLY A 4 1.86 -13.26 -15.22
C GLY A 4 3.07 -12.71 -14.46
N ASP A 5 3.56 -11.51 -14.82
CA ASP A 5 4.66 -10.84 -14.11
C ASP A 5 4.35 -10.76 -12.60
N LEU A 6 5.34 -11.10 -11.79
CA LEU A 6 5.34 -10.87 -10.34
C LEU A 6 5.98 -9.51 -10.09
N LEU A 7 5.25 -8.60 -9.45
CA LEU A 7 5.69 -7.25 -9.17
C LEU A 7 5.68 -7.01 -7.66
N THR A 8 6.75 -6.43 -7.14
CA THR A 8 6.80 -5.96 -5.76
C THR A 8 6.38 -4.51 -5.70
N VAL A 9 5.28 -4.24 -5.00
CA VAL A 9 4.87 -2.87 -4.64
C VAL A 9 5.73 -2.43 -3.47
N ARG A 10 6.38 -1.27 -3.58
CA ARG A 10 7.20 -0.68 -2.52
C ARG A 10 6.60 0.66 -2.08
N LEU A 11 6.18 0.72 -0.82
CA LEU A 11 5.65 1.91 -0.18
C LEU A 11 6.71 2.49 0.75
N ILE A 12 7.00 3.78 0.59
CA ILE A 12 7.94 4.52 1.45
C ILE A 12 7.13 5.48 2.30
N ILE A 13 7.15 5.27 3.61
CA ILE A 13 6.48 6.12 4.59
C ILE A 13 7.55 6.97 5.25
N SER A 14 7.39 8.29 5.23
CA SER A 14 8.28 9.22 5.93
C SER A 14 7.46 10.09 6.86
N THR A 15 7.82 10.13 8.13
CA THR A 15 7.18 10.99 9.14
C THR A 15 8.22 11.80 9.89
N LYS A 16 7.89 13.07 10.14
CA LYS A 16 8.74 14.03 10.86
C LYS A 16 8.56 13.94 12.37
N GLU A 17 7.43 13.36 12.81
CA GLU A 17 7.02 13.26 14.21
C GLU A 17 6.50 11.85 14.50
N ASP A 18 6.33 11.53 15.78
CA ASP A 18 5.67 10.29 16.18
C ASP A 18 4.17 10.42 15.89
N MET A 19 3.60 9.43 15.19
CA MET A 19 2.21 9.39 14.79
C MET A 19 1.52 8.19 15.46
N GLU A 20 0.24 8.34 15.77
CA GLU A 20 -0.58 7.27 16.37
C GLU A 20 -1.86 7.04 15.58
N PHE A 21 -2.35 5.80 15.60
CA PHE A 21 -3.60 5.37 14.97
C PHE A 21 -3.71 5.82 13.50
N VAL A 22 -2.72 5.44 12.70
CA VAL A 22 -2.61 5.81 11.29
C VAL A 22 -3.18 4.69 10.43
N HIS A 23 -3.93 5.05 9.39
CA HIS A 23 -4.39 4.14 8.36
C HIS A 23 -3.71 4.49 7.04
N LEU A 24 -3.01 3.52 6.44
CA LEU A 24 -2.57 3.57 5.06
C LEU A 24 -3.48 2.67 4.20
N LYS A 25 -4.04 3.24 3.14
CA LYS A 25 -4.82 2.55 2.12
C LYS A 25 -4.08 2.65 0.80
N ASP A 26 -3.65 1.51 0.28
CA ASP A 26 -2.99 1.44 -1.02
C ASP A 26 -3.94 0.85 -2.05
N MET A 27 -4.50 1.72 -2.92
CA MET A 27 -5.41 1.28 -3.98
C MET A 27 -4.62 0.64 -5.13
N ARG A 28 -5.11 -0.49 -5.63
CA ARG A 28 -4.45 -1.21 -6.72
C ARG A 28 -5.19 -1.02 -8.04
N ALA A 29 -4.45 -0.99 -9.14
CA ALA A 29 -5.04 -1.11 -10.47
C ALA A 29 -5.79 -2.44 -10.62
N SER A 30 -6.88 -2.47 -11.39
CA SER A 30 -7.69 -3.69 -11.62
C SER A 30 -6.99 -4.79 -12.43
N CYS A 31 -5.77 -4.54 -12.92
CA CYS A 31 -4.93 -5.56 -13.53
C CYS A 31 -4.01 -6.29 -12.55
N PHE A 32 -3.97 -5.88 -11.28
CA PHE A 32 -3.10 -6.47 -10.26
C PHE A 32 -3.88 -7.29 -9.25
N GLU A 33 -3.48 -8.55 -9.09
CA GLU A 33 -3.99 -9.45 -8.06
C GLU A 33 -2.98 -9.59 -6.91
N PRO A 34 -3.39 -9.42 -5.65
CA PRO A 34 -2.50 -9.62 -4.52
C PRO A 34 -2.06 -11.09 -4.42
N VAL A 35 -0.78 -11.33 -4.15
CA VAL A 35 -0.27 -12.71 -3.95
C VAL A 35 -0.70 -13.26 -2.58
N ASP A 36 -0.77 -12.39 -1.57
CA ASP A 36 -1.19 -12.73 -0.22
C ASP A 36 -2.46 -11.96 0.18
N VAL A 37 -3.48 -12.72 0.55
CA VAL A 37 -4.81 -12.23 0.95
C VAL A 37 -5.07 -12.38 2.45
N LEU A 38 -4.18 -13.04 3.20
CA LEU A 38 -4.37 -13.25 4.62
C LEU A 38 -4.15 -11.94 5.38
N SER A 39 -5.10 -11.63 6.26
CA SER A 39 -4.96 -10.50 7.16
C SER A 39 -4.21 -10.94 8.41
N ALA A 40 -3.20 -10.17 8.82
CA ALA A 40 -2.37 -10.52 9.95
C ALA A 40 -1.70 -9.28 10.55
N TYR A 41 -1.39 -9.38 11.84
CA TYR A 41 -0.43 -8.46 12.45
C TYR A 41 0.98 -8.81 12.00
N GLN A 42 1.74 -7.81 11.59
CA GLN A 42 3.12 -7.92 11.13
C GLN A 42 3.98 -6.93 11.90
N TYR A 43 5.26 -7.28 12.05
CA TYR A 43 6.24 -6.42 12.68
C TYR A 43 7.52 -6.49 11.87
N LYS A 44 7.96 -5.35 11.33
CA LYS A 44 9.15 -5.26 10.49
C LYS A 44 9.82 -3.90 10.73
N ASP A 45 11.15 -3.88 10.79
CA ASP A 45 11.93 -2.64 10.92
C ASP A 45 11.43 -1.70 12.03
N ASN A 46 11.13 -2.28 13.21
CA ASN A 46 10.58 -1.59 14.37
C ASN A 46 9.20 -0.93 14.16
N LEU A 47 8.45 -1.37 13.15
CA LEU A 47 7.11 -0.92 12.81
C LEU A 47 6.13 -2.09 12.92
N GLY A 48 5.19 -1.98 13.86
CA GLY A 48 4.07 -2.91 14.01
C GLY A 48 2.83 -2.42 13.28
N PHE A 49 2.19 -3.29 12.50
CA PHE A 49 0.98 -2.96 11.76
C PHE A 49 0.11 -4.17 11.50
N TYR A 50 -1.20 -3.94 11.43
CA TYR A 50 -2.15 -4.92 10.92
C TYR A 50 -2.36 -4.73 9.42
N LYS A 51 -2.04 -5.75 8.62
CA LYS A 51 -2.26 -5.75 7.17
C LYS A 51 -3.57 -6.46 6.85
N SER A 52 -4.39 -5.84 6.01
CA SER A 52 -5.64 -6.43 5.49
C SER A 52 -5.76 -6.18 3.99
N THR A 53 -5.66 -7.25 3.20
CA THR A 53 -5.89 -7.22 1.76
C THR A 53 -7.39 -7.34 1.47
N LYS A 54 -7.96 -6.37 0.73
CA LYS A 54 -9.32 -6.39 0.18
C LYS A 54 -9.27 -6.28 -1.34
N ASP A 55 -10.39 -6.46 -2.04
CA ASP A 55 -10.43 -6.52 -3.51
C ASP A 55 -9.73 -5.31 -4.17
N ALA A 56 -10.10 -4.09 -3.78
CA ALA A 56 -9.61 -2.87 -4.42
C ALA A 56 -8.32 -2.30 -3.81
N ALA A 57 -7.91 -2.74 -2.62
CA ALA A 57 -6.83 -2.10 -1.88
C ALA A 57 -6.14 -3.01 -0.84
N THR A 58 -4.89 -2.68 -0.53
CA THR A 58 -4.18 -3.21 0.66
C THR A 58 -4.27 -2.17 1.77
N HIS A 59 -4.75 -2.57 2.94
CA HIS A 59 -4.87 -1.70 4.10
C HIS A 59 -3.80 -2.04 5.12
N PHE A 60 -3.20 -1.02 5.71
CA PHE A 60 -2.25 -1.12 6.80
C PHE A 60 -2.69 -0.21 7.93
N PHE A 61 -2.89 -0.78 9.12
CA PHE A 61 -3.30 -0.05 10.31
C PHE A 61 -2.15 -0.05 11.31
N PHE A 62 -1.73 1.14 11.73
CA PHE A 62 -0.60 1.34 12.63
C PHE A 62 -1.11 1.92 13.95
N ASP A 63 -0.79 1.27 15.06
CA ASP A 63 -1.03 1.85 16.39
C ASP A 63 -0.07 3.02 16.63
N LYS A 64 1.19 2.86 16.24
CA LYS A 64 2.23 3.88 16.33
C LYS A 64 3.21 3.81 15.16
N ILE A 65 3.62 4.97 14.66
CA ILE A 65 4.72 5.15 13.72
C ILE A 65 5.66 6.19 14.33
N ASN A 66 6.82 5.78 14.84
CA ASN A 66 7.80 6.75 15.36
C ASN A 66 8.39 7.57 14.21
N LYS A 67 8.91 8.77 14.50
CA LYS A 67 9.61 9.60 13.51
C LYS A 67 10.67 8.79 12.74
N GLY A 68 10.73 8.94 11.43
CA GLY A 68 11.67 8.17 10.60
C GLY A 68 11.14 7.85 9.20
N THR A 69 11.77 6.89 8.55
CA THR A 69 11.39 6.39 7.23
C THR A 69 11.30 4.87 7.24
N TYR A 70 10.21 4.34 6.70
CA TYR A 70 9.89 2.92 6.69
C TYR A 70 9.57 2.46 5.28
N VAL A 71 9.91 1.20 4.98
CA VAL A 71 9.64 0.58 3.68
C VAL A 71 8.74 -0.63 3.87
N LEU A 72 7.55 -0.58 3.28
CA LEU A 72 6.63 -1.71 3.23
C LEU A 72 6.59 -2.26 1.82
N GLU A 73 6.64 -3.58 1.72
CA GLU A 73 6.65 -4.28 0.45
C GLU A 73 5.61 -5.40 0.45
N TYR A 74 4.96 -5.59 -0.69
CA TYR A 74 4.12 -6.75 -0.93
C TYR A 74 4.04 -7.04 -2.42
N ASP A 75 3.84 -8.32 -2.75
CA ASP A 75 3.81 -8.75 -4.14
C ASP A 75 2.39 -8.78 -4.70
N VAL A 76 2.30 -8.43 -5.98
CA VAL A 76 1.11 -8.53 -6.83
C VAL A 76 1.47 -9.25 -8.12
N ARG A 77 0.48 -9.90 -8.73
CA ARG A 77 0.61 -10.54 -10.03
C ARG A 77 -0.23 -9.81 -11.07
N VAL A 78 0.33 -9.64 -12.27
CA VAL A 78 -0.37 -9.04 -13.40
C VAL A 78 -1.33 -10.05 -14.02
N ASN A 79 -2.62 -9.72 -14.09
CA ASN A 79 -3.67 -10.63 -14.54
C ASN A 79 -4.36 -10.20 -15.86
N ASN A 80 -4.50 -8.89 -16.11
CA ASN A 80 -5.26 -8.38 -17.26
C ASN A 80 -4.41 -7.48 -18.17
N LYS A 81 -4.49 -7.69 -19.50
CA LYS A 81 -3.91 -6.79 -20.51
C LYS A 81 -4.74 -5.52 -20.67
N GLY A 82 -4.09 -4.41 -21.00
CA GLY A 82 -4.76 -3.13 -21.24
C GLY A 82 -4.02 -1.93 -20.67
N ASN A 83 -4.71 -0.81 -20.60
CA ASN A 83 -4.23 0.42 -19.97
C ASN A 83 -5.13 0.75 -18.78
N PHE A 84 -4.53 0.82 -17.59
CA PHE A 84 -5.23 0.95 -16.32
C PHE A 84 -4.71 2.16 -15.56
N SER A 85 -5.60 2.89 -14.91
CA SER A 85 -5.20 3.85 -13.89
C SER A 85 -4.82 3.08 -12.62
N ASN A 86 -3.59 3.27 -12.15
CA ASN A 86 -3.25 2.88 -10.79
C ASN A 86 -3.95 3.83 -9.84
N GLY A 87 -4.53 3.26 -8.77
CA GLY A 87 -5.04 4.06 -7.67
C GLY A 87 -3.94 4.86 -6.99
N ILE A 88 -4.33 5.67 -6.02
CA ILE A 88 -3.39 6.36 -5.14
C ILE A 88 -3.25 5.61 -3.82
N THR A 89 -2.07 5.74 -3.22
CA THR A 89 -1.88 5.41 -1.81
C THR A 89 -2.28 6.62 -0.98
N THR A 90 -3.09 6.43 0.06
CA THR A 90 -3.41 7.48 1.04
C THR A 90 -2.94 7.03 2.41
N ILE A 91 -2.35 7.92 3.20
CA ILE A 91 -1.99 7.69 4.59
C ILE A 91 -2.58 8.83 5.44
N GLN A 92 -3.31 8.48 6.50
CA GLN A 92 -4.03 9.46 7.31
C GLN A 92 -4.14 9.02 8.76
N SER A 93 -4.06 9.98 9.69
CA SER A 93 -4.42 9.73 11.10
C SER A 93 -5.94 9.56 11.23
N MET A 94 -6.36 8.54 11.96
CA MET A 94 -7.78 8.27 12.22
C MET A 94 -8.44 9.32 13.14
N TYR A 95 -7.64 10.05 13.93
CA TYR A 95 -8.15 11.01 14.92
C TYR A 95 -7.76 12.46 14.64
N ALA A 96 -6.78 12.70 13.77
CA ALA A 96 -6.33 14.03 13.39
C ALA A 96 -6.28 14.15 11.85
N PRO A 97 -7.43 14.38 11.19
CA PRO A 97 -7.57 14.31 9.74
C PRO A 97 -6.66 15.27 8.96
N GLU A 98 -6.23 16.37 9.58
CA GLU A 98 -5.25 17.33 9.06
C GLU A 98 -3.88 16.69 8.78
N PHE A 99 -3.54 15.58 9.46
CA PHE A 99 -2.38 14.77 9.15
C PHE A 99 -2.74 13.69 8.13
N THR A 100 -2.62 14.07 6.86
CA THR A 100 -2.89 13.20 5.72
C THR A 100 -1.89 13.44 4.61
N SER A 101 -1.64 12.41 3.80
CA SER A 101 -0.84 12.50 2.60
C SER A 101 -1.28 11.46 1.59
N HIS A 102 -0.93 11.67 0.32
CA HIS A 102 -1.20 10.69 -0.72
C HIS A 102 -0.10 10.67 -1.77
N SER A 103 0.01 9.53 -2.47
CA SER A 103 0.87 9.41 -3.65
C SER A 103 0.23 10.07 -4.87
N ASN A 104 1.04 10.21 -5.93
CA ASN A 104 0.49 10.49 -7.26
C ASN A 104 -0.15 9.21 -7.83
N GLY A 105 -1.16 9.39 -8.68
CA GLY A 105 -1.68 8.32 -9.54
C GLY A 105 -0.77 8.13 -10.75
N ILE A 106 -0.67 6.89 -11.25
CA ILE A 106 0.12 6.55 -12.44
C ILE A 106 -0.70 5.71 -13.42
N GLN A 107 -0.30 5.68 -14.69
CA GLN A 107 -0.89 4.78 -15.69
C GLN A 107 -0.07 3.50 -15.81
N VAL A 108 -0.76 2.37 -15.89
CA VAL A 108 -0.20 1.03 -15.98
C VAL A 108 -0.58 0.43 -17.33
N LYS A 109 0.43 0.19 -18.17
CA LYS A 109 0.26 -0.46 -19.48
C LYS A 109 0.74 -1.91 -19.39
N VAL A 110 -0.18 -2.84 -19.63
CA VAL A 110 0.09 -4.28 -19.65
C VAL A 110 -0.07 -4.80 -21.07
N GLN A 111 0.96 -5.52 -21.52
CA GLN A 111 1.02 -6.20 -22.82
C GLN A 111 0.86 -7.71 -22.61
N ASN A 112 0.78 -8.46 -23.72
CA ASN A 112 0.76 -9.92 -23.68
C ASN A 112 2.12 -10.47 -23.25
#